data_AF-A0A1I4LAF9-F1
#
_entry.id   AF-A0A1I4LAF9-F1
#
_cell.length_a   1.000
_cell.length_b   1.000
_cell.length_c   1.000
_cell.angle_alpha   90.00
_cell.angle_beta   90.00
_cell.angle_gamma   90.00
#
_symmetry.space_group_name_H-M   'P 1'
#
loop_
_entity.id
_entity.type
_entity.pdbx_description
1 polymer ?
#
loop_
_entity_poly.entity_id
_entity_poly.type
_entity_poly.pdbx_seq_one_letter_code
_entity_poly.pdbx_strand_id
1 'polypeptide(L)'
;METAKELPTKEIATPGMLKQAIKKADRRTLLTTWPEQPFYGLFVKDEQGVEKAVLATLETAIVMPIVRNESDAMELLSQVSSEAASSAPYVRQAPLRQLARVAATNQCMMAWWEEPVIFEASTLHLLGFNSLARGADGKDYLYQVERYSLEGAVPEGASECALQYWVVTPEVSVGGSDQRQSRFVYDDRFDWQANPWLPELPEAAVPRSSLTENEREVYDRWSQPLLEPAPLQSSPETSAALGEGTPSRPILPEDYLAGFRHIAVLVEQVFFPDPNALKLEVRAKTVEPDPAEDPDDERESVDYLEYRILLTEGGTSIRLYSESLSLKALDQMAYHLPRSAGIHPLSADLRALLIRYVSWDIFQASRRVEESVYLIQSRLRNLFSTLPDNAEELFFCNPEDARFPFLASFRCGDLDVPVMVLGMQGDNYVCNPLKDLEVPEAQVPALMPERSDLVAGGCMNLWDLSGSLLIPGALVEFPEVLYKGGRVSPLKLISKARTAFSLLGQISQKEDAPKPKEEPSFAKLFAGIVVGTVVLAMAAMLLST
;
A
#
# COMPACT_ATOMS: atom_id res chain seq x y z
N MET A 1 7.47 52.61 35.50
CA MET A 1 7.98 51.29 35.94
C MET A 1 6.97 50.25 35.49
N GLU A 2 7.07 49.85 34.23
CA GLU A 2 6.35 48.68 33.72
C GLU A 2 7.35 47.54 33.69
N THR A 3 6.99 46.47 34.39
CA THR A 3 7.75 45.24 34.55
C THR A 3 7.90 44.56 33.20
N ALA A 4 9.15 44.45 32.73
CA ALA A 4 9.53 43.58 31.63
C ALA A 4 9.14 42.14 31.99
N LYS A 5 8.19 41.57 31.24
CA LYS A 5 7.94 40.13 31.23
C LYS A 5 9.18 39.46 30.66
N GLU A 6 9.93 38.80 31.53
CA GLU A 6 11.00 37.89 31.17
C GLU A 6 10.46 36.83 30.19
N LEU A 7 11.15 36.66 29.05
CA LEU A 7 10.95 35.50 28.20
C LEU A 7 11.27 34.23 28.99
N PRO A 8 10.52 33.13 28.83
CA PRO A 8 10.86 31.88 29.50
C PRO A 8 12.22 31.39 29.00
N THR A 9 13.18 31.34 29.91
CA THR A 9 14.45 30.62 29.78
C THR A 9 14.18 29.20 29.31
N LYS A 10 14.74 28.80 28.15
CA LYS A 10 14.77 27.40 27.68
C LYS A 10 15.32 26.54 28.81
N GLU A 11 14.49 25.71 29.43
CA GLU A 11 14.91 24.71 30.41
C GLU A 11 16.01 23.84 29.80
N ILE A 12 17.10 23.63 30.54
CA ILE A 12 18.19 22.76 30.11
C ILE A 12 17.66 21.32 30.14
N ALA A 13 17.48 20.72 28.96
CA ALA A 13 16.99 19.36 28.82
C ALA A 13 17.96 18.34 29.47
N THR A 14 17.52 17.65 30.52
CA THR A 14 18.33 16.66 31.26
C THR A 14 17.92 15.20 30.97
N PRO A 15 18.83 14.22 31.12
CA PRO A 15 18.49 12.79 30.94
C PRO A 15 17.33 12.32 31.83
N GLY A 16 17.23 12.87 33.05
CA GLY A 16 16.14 12.58 33.99
C GLY A 16 14.77 13.03 33.47
N MET A 17 14.70 14.21 32.82
CA MET A 17 13.48 14.71 32.19
C MET A 17 13.04 13.81 31.03
N LEU A 18 13.97 13.33 30.18
CA LEU A 18 13.65 12.41 29.09
C LEU A 18 13.11 11.09 29.61
N LYS A 19 13.82 10.48 30.57
CA LYS A 19 13.38 9.23 31.22
C LYS A 19 11.98 9.34 31.79
N GLN A 20 11.68 10.46 32.46
CA GLN A 20 10.37 10.69 33.03
C GLN A 20 9.31 10.91 31.95
N ALA A 21 9.62 11.66 30.90
CA ALA A 21 8.71 11.91 29.79
C ALA A 21 8.36 10.62 29.04
N ILE A 22 9.35 9.75 28.77
CA ILE A 22 9.12 8.42 28.17
C ILE A 22 8.26 7.55 29.09
N LYS A 23 8.64 7.43 30.38
CA LYS A 23 7.89 6.60 31.36
C LYS A 23 6.44 7.04 31.55
N LYS A 24 6.17 8.35 31.47
CA LYS A 24 4.82 8.91 31.62
C LYS A 24 4.06 9.03 30.29
N ALA A 25 4.68 8.65 29.17
CA ALA A 25 4.17 8.91 27.83
C ALA A 25 3.75 10.37 27.61
N ASP A 26 4.53 11.31 28.17
CA ASP A 26 4.29 12.75 28.06
C ASP A 26 4.64 13.25 26.66
N ARG A 27 3.66 13.15 25.76
CA ARG A 27 3.80 13.52 24.35
C ARG A 27 4.23 14.96 24.17
N ARG A 28 3.68 15.88 24.98
CA ARG A 28 3.96 17.32 24.86
C ARG A 28 5.43 17.60 25.13
N THR A 29 5.98 17.08 26.22
CA THR A 29 7.40 17.24 26.55
C THR A 29 8.30 16.59 25.50
N LEU A 30 7.94 15.38 25.04
CA LEU A 30 8.72 14.65 24.03
C LEU A 30 8.75 15.36 22.67
N LEU A 31 7.67 16.03 22.27
CA LEU A 31 7.53 16.69 20.96
C LEU A 31 7.87 18.18 20.94
N THR A 32 8.10 18.82 22.09
CA THR A 32 8.46 20.24 22.16
C THR A 32 9.90 20.47 22.62
N THR A 33 10.40 19.67 23.58
CA THR A 33 11.72 19.90 24.19
C THR A 33 12.84 19.07 23.55
N TRP A 34 12.52 17.85 23.14
CA TRP A 34 13.48 16.83 22.72
C TRP A 34 13.76 16.67 21.22
N PRO A 35 12.86 16.99 20.27
CA PRO A 35 13.06 16.63 18.86
C PRO A 35 14.33 17.21 18.24
N GLU A 36 14.64 18.47 18.57
CA GLU A 36 15.79 19.22 18.04
C GLU A 36 17.08 19.06 18.85
N GLN A 37 17.05 18.27 19.94
CA GLN A 37 18.24 18.08 20.75
C GLN A 37 19.29 17.31 19.94
N PRO A 38 20.54 17.80 19.88
CA PRO A 38 21.58 17.13 19.11
C PRO A 38 22.05 15.86 19.82
N PHE A 39 22.21 14.80 19.04
CA PHE A 39 22.86 13.55 19.44
C PHE A 39 23.82 13.13 18.33
N TYR A 40 24.77 12.28 18.67
CA TYR A 40 25.70 11.65 17.75
C TYR A 40 25.30 10.19 17.57
N GLY A 41 25.25 9.76 16.32
CA GLY A 41 25.07 8.36 15.92
C GLY A 41 26.23 7.90 15.05
N LEU A 42 26.33 6.58 14.88
CA LEU A 42 27.33 5.93 14.04
C LEU A 42 26.73 5.52 12.70
N PHE A 43 27.45 5.78 11.61
CA PHE A 43 27.01 5.51 10.26
C PHE A 43 28.14 4.91 9.42
N VAL A 44 27.79 4.20 8.34
CA VAL A 44 28.72 3.67 7.33
C VAL A 44 28.17 3.97 5.95
N LYS A 45 29.02 4.22 4.95
CA LYS A 45 28.59 4.33 3.55
C LYS A 45 28.80 3.02 2.83
N ASP A 46 27.83 2.52 2.09
CA ASP A 46 28.07 1.35 1.24
C ASP A 46 28.82 1.73 -0.05
N GLU A 47 29.08 0.74 -0.92
CA GLU A 47 29.81 0.91 -2.19
C GLU A 47 29.11 1.87 -3.16
N GLN A 48 27.81 2.11 -2.97
CA GLN A 48 27.00 3.02 -3.76
C GLN A 48 26.95 4.43 -3.14
N GLY A 49 27.64 4.63 -2.01
CA GLY A 49 27.68 5.89 -1.27
C GLY A 49 26.51 6.10 -0.32
N VAL A 50 25.61 5.12 -0.18
CA VAL A 50 24.41 5.22 0.65
C VAL A 50 24.78 5.08 2.13
N GLU A 51 24.36 6.03 2.94
CA GLU A 51 24.59 6.04 4.39
C GLU A 51 23.71 4.99 5.09
N LYS A 52 24.26 4.24 6.05
CA LYS A 52 23.53 3.24 6.85
C LYS A 52 23.88 3.41 8.31
N ALA A 53 22.89 3.34 9.19
CA ALA A 53 23.14 3.36 10.62
C ALA A 53 23.91 2.09 11.03
N VAL A 54 24.91 2.25 11.88
CA VAL A 54 25.59 1.12 12.51
C VAL A 54 24.68 0.59 13.61
N LEU A 55 24.36 -0.71 13.51
CA LEU A 55 23.50 -1.40 14.46
C LEU A 55 24.35 -2.28 15.37
N ALA A 56 23.98 -2.33 16.65
CA ALA A 56 24.56 -3.20 17.65
C ALA A 56 23.52 -4.21 18.15
N THR A 57 23.97 -5.34 18.68
CA THR A 57 23.09 -6.30 19.35
C THR A 57 23.21 -6.11 20.86
N LEU A 58 22.10 -5.79 21.51
CA LEU A 58 22.01 -5.74 22.96
C LEU A 58 21.12 -6.90 23.42
N GLU A 59 21.74 -7.91 24.04
CA GLU A 59 21.11 -9.20 24.39
C GLU A 59 20.51 -9.92 23.18
N THR A 60 19.24 -9.66 22.88
CA THR A 60 18.48 -10.22 21.74
C THR A 60 17.90 -9.16 20.82
N ALA A 61 18.04 -7.88 21.18
CA ALA A 61 17.49 -6.76 20.42
C ALA A 61 18.56 -6.11 19.53
N ILE A 62 18.15 -5.71 18.33
CA ILE A 62 18.95 -4.87 17.43
C ILE A 62 18.72 -3.42 17.84
N VAL A 63 19.80 -2.71 18.16
CA VAL A 63 19.75 -1.32 18.65
C VAL A 63 20.66 -0.40 17.85
N MET A 64 20.22 0.83 17.65
CA MET A 64 21.06 1.93 17.17
C MET A 64 21.59 2.72 18.38
N PRO A 65 22.91 2.70 18.66
CA PRO A 65 23.48 3.47 19.75
C PRO A 65 23.54 4.96 19.41
N ILE A 66 23.15 5.80 20.37
CA ILE A 66 23.27 7.27 20.29
C ILE A 66 23.90 7.82 21.57
N VAL A 67 24.60 8.95 21.46
CA VAL A 67 25.24 9.65 22.59
C VAL A 67 25.10 11.16 22.44
N ARG A 68 25.31 11.92 23.51
CA ARG A 68 25.28 13.39 23.47
C ARG A 68 26.64 14.02 23.22
N ASN A 69 27.74 13.36 23.56
CA ASN A 69 29.08 13.91 23.41
C ASN A 69 29.82 13.26 22.23
N GLU A 70 30.60 14.07 21.52
CA GLU A 70 31.41 13.61 20.40
C GLU A 70 32.53 12.65 20.86
N SER A 71 33.11 12.89 22.04
CA SER A 71 34.13 12.01 22.64
C SER A 71 33.64 10.58 22.77
N ASP A 72 32.41 10.42 23.27
CA ASP A 72 31.82 9.12 23.58
C ASP A 72 31.39 8.43 22.28
N ALA A 73 31.02 9.23 21.25
CA ALA A 73 30.74 8.73 19.92
C ALA A 73 32.00 8.18 19.25
N MET A 74 33.14 8.85 19.43
CA MET A 74 34.44 8.38 18.93
C MET A 74 34.94 7.15 19.69
N GLU A 75 34.66 7.06 21.00
CA GLU A 75 34.93 5.85 21.78
C GLU A 75 34.08 4.68 21.27
N LEU A 76 32.78 4.89 21.06
CA LEU A 76 31.90 3.88 20.44
C LEU A 76 32.40 3.46 19.06
N LEU A 77 32.84 4.40 18.22
CA LEU A 77 33.42 4.11 16.91
C LEU A 77 34.64 3.19 17.00
N SER A 78 35.50 3.41 18.01
CA SER A 78 36.71 2.59 18.22
C SER A 78 36.42 1.14 18.62
N GLN A 79 35.21 0.87 19.13
CA GLN A 79 34.76 -0.47 19.53
C GLN A 79 34.14 -1.25 18.36
N VAL A 80 33.84 -0.58 17.24
CA VAL A 80 33.30 -1.23 16.03
C VAL A 80 34.46 -1.82 15.23
N SER A 81 34.67 -3.13 15.32
CA SER A 81 35.67 -3.83 14.49
C SER A 81 35.37 -3.65 13.01
N SER A 82 36.36 -3.16 12.24
CA SER A 82 36.23 -2.88 10.80
C SER A 82 36.26 -4.15 9.92
N GLU A 83 36.14 -5.35 10.50
CA GLU A 83 36.42 -6.61 9.79
C GLU A 83 35.28 -7.07 8.86
N ALA A 84 34.09 -6.44 8.91
CA ALA A 84 32.91 -6.87 8.17
C ALA A 84 32.30 -5.84 7.20
N ALA A 85 32.82 -4.61 7.13
CA ALA A 85 32.24 -3.55 6.31
C ALA A 85 33.19 -3.16 5.16
N SER A 86 32.65 -3.07 3.94
CA SER A 86 33.37 -2.57 2.76
C SER A 86 33.80 -1.09 2.89
N SER A 87 33.35 -0.40 3.95
CA SER A 87 33.67 1.00 4.24
C SER A 87 33.83 1.26 5.74
N ALA A 88 34.65 2.26 6.08
CA ALA A 88 34.89 2.66 7.47
C ALA A 88 33.66 3.39 8.07
N PRO A 89 33.23 3.01 9.29
CA PRO A 89 32.20 3.75 9.99
C PRO A 89 32.68 5.16 10.41
N TYR A 90 31.75 6.09 10.61
CA TYR A 90 32.00 7.47 11.05
C TYR A 90 30.89 7.97 11.98
N VAL A 91 31.21 9.03 12.73
CA VAL A 91 30.29 9.72 13.64
C VAL A 91 29.57 10.84 12.90
N ARG A 92 28.26 10.96 13.13
CA ARG A 92 27.45 12.06 12.60
C ARG A 92 26.54 12.64 13.69
N GLN A 93 26.52 13.96 13.79
CA GLN A 93 25.57 14.68 14.63
C GLN A 93 24.23 14.85 13.90
N ALA A 94 23.13 14.56 14.58
CA ALA A 94 21.79 14.77 14.09
C ALA A 94 20.79 15.06 15.22
N PRO A 95 19.67 15.74 14.95
CA PRO A 95 18.56 15.88 15.90
C PRO A 95 17.99 14.52 16.32
N LEU A 96 17.58 14.40 17.59
CA LEU A 96 16.99 13.16 18.12
C LEU A 96 15.83 12.65 17.27
N ARG A 97 14.98 13.54 16.75
CA ARG A 97 13.88 13.15 15.84
C ARG A 97 14.36 12.41 14.60
N GLN A 98 15.50 12.84 14.03
CA GLN A 98 16.01 12.30 12.77
C GLN A 98 16.61 10.93 13.00
N LEU A 99 17.35 10.76 14.10
CA LEU A 99 17.85 9.46 14.56
C LEU A 99 16.70 8.51 14.91
N ALA A 100 15.66 8.99 15.59
CA ALA A 100 14.47 8.19 15.88
C ALA A 100 13.76 7.73 14.60
N ARG A 101 13.68 8.60 13.58
CA ARG A 101 13.11 8.29 12.26
C ARG A 101 13.94 7.23 11.53
N VAL A 102 15.27 7.31 11.59
CA VAL A 102 16.19 6.30 11.03
C VAL A 102 16.04 4.96 11.75
N ALA A 103 16.02 4.94 13.08
CA ALA A 103 15.86 3.72 13.85
C ALA A 103 14.49 3.04 13.58
N ALA A 104 13.40 3.81 13.58
CA ALA A 104 12.08 3.30 13.25
C ALA A 104 12.01 2.73 11.82
N THR A 105 12.65 3.39 10.84
CA THR A 105 12.69 2.92 9.44
C THR A 105 13.47 1.61 9.30
N ASN A 106 14.55 1.43 10.08
CA ASN A 106 15.33 0.19 10.14
C ASN A 106 14.73 -0.88 11.08
N GLN A 107 13.53 -0.65 11.63
CA GLN A 107 12.86 -1.57 12.57
C GLN A 107 13.72 -1.95 13.78
N CYS A 108 14.59 -1.06 14.24
CA CYS A 108 15.46 -1.28 15.40
C CYS A 108 15.07 -0.36 16.57
N MET A 109 15.46 -0.75 17.78
CA MET A 109 15.36 0.15 18.93
C MET A 109 16.49 1.18 18.88
N MET A 110 16.37 2.27 19.62
CA MET A 110 17.47 3.21 19.83
C MET A 110 17.90 3.16 21.29
N ALA A 111 19.20 3.17 21.55
CA ALA A 111 19.75 3.11 22.90
C ALA A 111 20.62 4.34 23.14
N TRP A 112 20.32 5.12 24.18
CA TRP A 112 21.24 6.16 24.63
C TRP A 112 22.37 5.48 25.37
N TRP A 113 23.58 5.42 24.81
CA TRP A 113 24.63 4.55 25.37
C TRP A 113 25.14 4.99 26.76
N GLU A 114 25.19 6.30 27.01
CA GLU A 114 25.65 6.88 28.29
C GLU A 114 24.66 6.63 29.46
N GLU A 115 23.41 6.27 29.16
CA GLU A 115 22.31 6.26 30.12
C GLU A 115 21.43 5.02 29.92
N PRO A 116 20.83 4.41 30.96
CA PRO A 116 19.91 3.28 30.76
C PRO A 116 18.55 3.76 30.19
N VAL A 117 18.54 4.22 28.93
CA VAL A 117 17.36 4.66 28.17
C VAL A 117 17.31 3.93 26.85
N ILE A 118 16.22 3.18 26.67
CA ILE A 118 15.89 2.51 25.42
C ILE A 118 14.62 3.18 24.88
N PHE A 119 14.67 3.54 23.60
CA PHE A 119 13.53 4.06 22.87
C PHE A 119 12.91 2.90 22.10
N GLU A 120 11.74 2.47 22.56
CA GLU A 120 10.94 1.45 21.88
C GLU A 120 10.23 2.01 20.65
N ALA A 121 9.71 1.12 19.80
CA ALA A 121 9.05 1.47 18.54
C ALA A 121 8.00 2.59 18.69
N SER A 122 7.15 2.54 19.72
CA SER A 122 6.12 3.56 19.97
C SER A 122 6.70 4.96 20.20
N THR A 123 7.82 5.04 20.93
CA THR A 123 8.52 6.30 21.22
C THR A 123 9.27 6.79 19.99
N LEU A 124 9.90 5.89 19.24
CA LEU A 124 10.56 6.20 17.98
C LEU A 124 9.55 6.73 16.94
N HIS A 125 8.38 6.12 16.86
CA HIS A 125 7.30 6.58 15.99
C HIS A 125 6.79 7.96 16.41
N LEU A 126 6.60 8.18 17.70
CA LEU A 126 6.21 9.49 18.24
C LEU A 126 7.24 10.55 17.86
N LEU A 127 8.51 10.37 18.22
CA LEU A 127 9.57 11.36 17.97
C LEU A 127 9.90 11.54 16.48
N GLY A 128 9.85 10.47 15.68
CA GLY A 128 10.29 10.48 14.29
C GLY A 128 9.22 10.92 13.28
N PHE A 129 7.93 10.70 13.59
CA PHE A 129 6.83 10.91 12.63
C PHE A 129 5.72 11.81 13.16
N ASN A 130 5.86 12.41 14.35
CA ASN A 130 4.85 13.32 14.87
C ASN A 130 5.42 14.71 15.16
N SER A 131 4.58 15.73 14.99
CA SER A 131 4.84 17.10 15.42
C SER A 131 3.64 17.64 16.17
N LEU A 132 3.89 18.49 17.16
CA LEU A 132 2.88 19.43 17.64
C LEU A 132 3.00 20.72 16.83
N ALA A 133 1.87 21.22 16.36
CA ALA A 133 1.78 22.54 15.75
C ALA A 133 0.42 23.18 16.06
N ARG A 134 0.43 24.51 16.12
CA ARG A 134 -0.76 25.29 16.47
C ARG A 134 -1.56 25.59 15.21
N GLY A 135 -2.82 25.17 15.19
CA GLY A 135 -3.75 25.39 14.08
C GLY A 135 -4.22 26.84 13.99
N ALA A 136 -4.92 27.16 12.89
CA ALA A 136 -5.48 28.50 12.65
C ALA A 136 -6.50 28.94 13.73
N ASP A 137 -7.17 27.97 14.36
CA ASP A 137 -8.11 28.21 15.47
C ASP A 137 -7.40 28.47 16.82
N GLY A 138 -6.07 28.46 16.83
CA GLY A 138 -5.25 28.70 18.00
C GLY A 138 -5.14 27.51 18.95
N LYS A 139 -5.58 26.30 18.57
CA LYS A 139 -5.41 25.07 19.35
C LYS A 139 -4.17 24.28 18.92
N ASP A 140 -3.66 23.47 19.83
CA ASP A 140 -2.53 22.57 19.57
C ASP A 140 -3.06 21.26 18.96
N TYR A 141 -2.49 20.88 17.82
CA TYR A 141 -2.78 19.63 17.11
C TYR A 141 -1.53 18.78 17.01
N LEU A 142 -1.74 17.48 17.10
CA LEU A 142 -0.77 16.44 16.81
C LEU A 142 -0.89 16.07 15.34
N TYR A 143 0.18 16.33 14.59
CA TYR A 143 0.35 15.98 13.19
C TYR A 143 1.21 14.74 13.11
N GLN A 144 0.63 13.62 12.70
CA GLN A 144 1.38 12.45 12.30
C GLN A 144 1.64 12.54 10.79
N VAL A 145 2.91 12.55 10.40
CA VAL A 145 3.37 12.79 9.03
C VAL A 145 3.99 11.53 8.46
N GLU A 146 3.43 11.06 7.35
CA GLU A 146 3.96 9.98 6.54
C GLU A 146 4.42 10.54 5.19
N ARG A 147 5.62 10.15 4.73
CA ARG A 147 6.18 10.61 3.46
C ARG A 147 5.98 9.57 2.37
N TYR A 148 5.72 10.05 1.17
CA TYR A 148 5.55 9.23 -0.02
C TYR A 148 6.71 9.55 -0.96
N SER A 149 7.69 8.65 -0.98
CA SER A 149 8.79 8.72 -1.95
C SER A 149 8.25 8.46 -3.35
N LEU A 150 8.75 9.21 -4.31
CA LEU A 150 8.37 9.06 -5.70
C LEU A 150 9.49 8.36 -6.48
N GLU A 151 9.12 7.33 -7.24
CA GLU A 151 10.02 6.56 -8.10
C GLU A 151 9.63 6.75 -9.57
N GLY A 152 10.52 6.41 -10.50
CA GLY A 152 10.31 6.56 -11.94
C GLY A 152 10.80 7.89 -12.50
N ALA A 153 10.34 8.26 -13.69
CA ALA A 153 10.73 9.50 -14.36
C ALA A 153 9.97 10.71 -13.76
N VAL A 154 10.37 11.10 -12.56
CA VAL A 154 9.86 12.28 -11.87
C VAL A 154 10.65 13.54 -12.26
N PRO A 155 10.01 14.74 -12.24
CA PRO A 155 10.72 15.99 -12.45
C PRO A 155 11.89 16.15 -11.47
N GLU A 156 12.98 16.77 -11.93
CA GLU A 156 14.16 17.01 -11.12
C GLU A 156 13.81 17.78 -9.83
N GLY A 157 14.19 17.23 -8.68
CA GLY A 157 13.87 17.78 -7.36
C GLY A 157 12.58 17.28 -6.71
N ALA A 158 11.75 16.47 -7.38
CA ALA A 158 10.50 15.94 -6.83
C ALA A 158 10.65 14.66 -5.97
N SER A 159 11.86 14.07 -5.93
CA SER A 159 12.02 12.61 -5.79
C SER A 159 11.69 11.97 -4.43
N GLU A 160 11.72 12.67 -3.29
CA GLU A 160 11.53 11.95 -2.00
C GLU A 160 10.50 12.53 -1.04
N CYS A 161 10.19 13.82 -1.12
CA CYS A 161 9.34 14.46 -0.12
C CYS A 161 8.34 15.45 -0.68
N ALA A 162 8.11 15.45 -2.00
CA ALA A 162 7.13 16.32 -2.63
C ALA A 162 5.68 15.96 -2.22
N LEU A 163 5.46 14.79 -1.63
CA LEU A 163 4.15 14.31 -1.19
C LEU A 163 4.20 13.75 0.24
N GLN A 164 3.25 14.20 1.06
CA GLN A 164 3.08 13.77 2.45
C GLN A 164 1.61 13.41 2.71
N TYR A 165 1.38 12.48 3.62
CA TYR A 165 0.06 12.16 4.17
C TYR A 165 0.04 12.50 5.65
N TRP A 166 -0.95 13.29 6.05
CA TRP A 166 -1.06 13.82 7.39
C TRP A 166 -2.29 13.25 8.07
N VAL A 167 -2.10 12.79 9.30
CA VAL A 167 -3.19 12.52 10.23
C VAL A 167 -3.13 13.55 11.35
N VAL A 168 -4.15 14.40 11.42
CA VAL A 168 -4.25 15.50 12.36
C VAL A 168 -5.24 15.12 13.46
N THR A 169 -4.78 15.20 14.70
CA THR A 169 -5.59 14.90 15.89
C THR A 169 -5.47 16.04 16.90
N PRO A 170 -6.57 16.49 17.55
CA PRO A 170 -6.48 17.48 18.61
C PRO A 170 -5.64 16.95 19.79
N GLU A 171 -4.78 17.78 20.40
CA GLU A 171 -3.99 17.34 21.56
C GLU A 171 -4.87 17.12 22.81
N VAL A 172 -5.92 17.93 22.97
CA VAL A 172 -6.89 17.82 24.07
C VAL A 172 -8.28 17.59 23.48
N SER A 173 -8.73 16.33 23.49
CA SER A 173 -10.09 15.97 23.06
C SER A 173 -11.11 16.38 24.14
N VAL A 174 -11.66 17.59 24.05
CA VAL A 174 -12.78 17.99 24.91
C VAL A 174 -14.07 17.44 24.31
N GLY A 175 -14.54 16.31 24.84
CA GLY A 175 -15.85 15.75 24.52
C GLY A 175 -15.88 14.87 23.27
N GLY A 176 -15.40 13.63 23.40
CA GLY A 176 -15.94 12.41 22.76
C GLY A 176 -16.00 12.27 21.23
N SER A 177 -15.91 13.33 20.43
CA SER A 177 -15.78 13.22 18.97
C SER A 177 -14.31 13.36 18.61
N ASP A 178 -13.67 12.24 18.29
CA ASP A 178 -12.38 12.23 17.60
C ASP A 178 -12.56 12.89 16.23
N GLN A 179 -12.43 14.22 16.15
CA GLN A 179 -12.26 14.94 14.89
C GLN A 179 -10.84 14.70 14.37
N ARG A 180 -10.58 13.45 14.03
CA ARG A 180 -9.39 13.06 13.31
C ARG A 180 -9.59 13.43 11.85
N GLN A 181 -8.65 14.19 11.30
CA GLN A 181 -8.66 14.57 9.89
C GLN A 181 -7.44 13.97 9.21
N SER A 182 -7.66 13.27 8.10
CA SER A 182 -6.63 12.79 7.20
C SER A 182 -6.59 13.65 5.95
N ARG A 183 -5.40 13.99 5.46
CA ARG A 183 -5.24 14.70 4.19
C ARG A 183 -3.87 14.45 3.55
N PHE A 184 -3.83 14.49 2.23
CA PHE A 184 -2.58 14.56 1.50
C PHE A 184 -2.13 16.02 1.35
N VAL A 185 -0.83 16.23 1.44
CA VAL A 185 -0.19 17.54 1.31
C VAL A 185 0.94 17.44 0.30
N TYR A 186 0.94 18.31 -0.71
CA TYR A 186 1.88 18.24 -1.82
C TYR A 186 2.64 19.54 -2.05
N ASP A 187 3.82 19.42 -2.66
CA ASP A 187 4.65 20.54 -3.09
C ASP A 187 4.10 21.14 -4.38
N ASP A 188 3.42 22.28 -4.26
CA ASP A 188 2.76 22.98 -5.35
C ASP A 188 3.71 23.80 -6.24
N ARG A 189 5.03 23.65 -6.05
CA ARG A 189 6.04 24.07 -7.04
C ARG A 189 6.04 23.19 -8.29
N PHE A 190 5.50 21.98 -8.18
CA PHE A 190 5.29 21.08 -9.32
C PHE A 190 3.85 21.17 -9.80
N ASP A 191 3.65 21.02 -11.11
CA ASP A 191 2.32 21.03 -11.72
C ASP A 191 1.67 19.63 -11.62
N TRP A 192 1.14 19.29 -10.45
CA TRP A 192 0.50 18.01 -10.20
C TRP A 192 -0.80 17.78 -10.99
N GLN A 193 -1.43 18.84 -11.49
CA GLN A 193 -2.72 18.74 -12.17
C GLN A 193 -2.55 18.51 -13.67
N ALA A 194 -1.62 19.21 -14.31
CA ALA A 194 -1.45 19.11 -15.76
C ALA A 194 -0.29 18.21 -16.19
N ASN A 195 0.64 17.86 -15.29
CA ASN A 195 1.79 17.02 -15.65
C ASN A 195 1.45 15.52 -15.55
N PRO A 196 1.31 14.82 -16.69
CA PRO A 196 0.99 13.40 -16.68
C PRO A 196 2.12 12.54 -16.11
N TRP A 197 3.35 13.06 -15.97
CA TRP A 197 4.48 12.33 -15.39
C TRP A 197 4.46 12.28 -13.86
N LEU A 198 3.58 13.03 -13.19
CA LEU A 198 3.39 12.92 -11.75
C LEU A 198 2.23 11.97 -11.42
N PRO A 199 2.21 11.35 -10.23
CA PRO A 199 1.05 10.61 -9.76
C PRO A 199 -0.20 11.48 -9.64
N GLU A 200 -1.37 10.88 -9.86
CA GLU A 200 -2.67 11.50 -9.61
C GLU A 200 -2.89 11.70 -8.10
N LEU A 201 -3.29 12.92 -7.74
CA LEU A 201 -3.61 13.30 -6.36
C LEU A 201 -5.10 13.12 -6.06
N PRO A 202 -5.46 12.79 -4.80
CA PRO A 202 -6.84 12.86 -4.31
C PRO A 202 -7.45 14.25 -4.50
N GLU A 203 -8.77 14.33 -4.69
CA GLU A 203 -9.48 15.62 -4.77
C GLU A 203 -9.28 16.47 -3.50
N ALA A 204 -9.20 15.83 -2.34
CA ALA A 204 -9.00 16.49 -1.05
C ALA A 204 -7.53 16.84 -0.75
N ALA A 205 -6.59 16.64 -1.69
CA ALA A 205 -5.19 16.97 -1.48
C ALA A 205 -4.97 18.49 -1.38
N VAL A 206 -4.10 18.89 -0.47
CA VAL A 206 -3.89 20.30 -0.10
C VAL A 206 -2.51 20.78 -0.55
N PRO A 207 -2.39 21.90 -1.30
CA PRO A 207 -1.10 22.44 -1.69
C PRO A 207 -0.36 23.02 -0.48
N ARG A 208 0.95 22.85 -0.41
CA ARG A 208 1.83 23.40 0.64
C ARG A 208 1.62 24.92 0.84
N SER A 209 1.44 25.70 -0.23
CA SER A 209 1.21 27.16 -0.13
C SER A 209 -0.07 27.53 0.62
N SER A 210 -1.07 26.64 0.69
CA SER A 210 -2.33 26.91 1.40
C SER A 210 -2.27 26.63 2.90
N LEU A 211 -1.20 25.98 3.38
CA LEU A 211 -0.96 25.73 4.80
C LEU A 211 -0.68 27.02 5.58
N THR A 212 -1.06 27.02 6.86
CA THR A 212 -0.62 28.05 7.83
C THR A 212 0.90 28.02 8.01
N GLU A 213 1.48 29.08 8.59
CA GLU A 213 2.93 29.16 8.82
C GLU A 213 3.45 27.98 9.65
N ASN A 214 2.78 27.64 10.75
CA ASN A 214 3.17 26.51 11.61
C ASN A 214 3.05 25.17 10.90
N GLU A 215 2.00 24.96 10.10
CA GLU A 215 1.85 23.73 9.31
C GLU A 215 2.91 23.65 8.21
N ARG A 216 3.22 24.77 7.56
CA ARG A 216 4.27 24.84 6.55
C ARG A 216 5.64 24.50 7.13
N GLU A 217 5.93 24.92 8.36
CA GLU A 217 7.13 24.50 9.08
C GLU A 217 7.15 22.98 9.33
N VAL A 218 6.00 22.37 9.65
CA VAL A 218 5.87 20.91 9.75
C VAL A 218 6.15 20.28 8.39
N TYR A 219 5.53 20.76 7.31
CA TYR A 219 5.78 20.24 5.97
C TYR A 219 7.27 20.31 5.61
N ASP A 220 7.87 21.50 5.67
CA ASP A 220 9.26 21.76 5.27
C ASP A 220 10.26 20.91 6.05
N ARG A 221 9.99 20.72 7.34
CA ARG A 221 10.80 19.91 8.23
C ARG A 221 10.81 18.44 7.81
N TRP A 222 9.66 17.88 7.45
CA TRP A 222 9.60 16.50 6.94
C TRP A 222 10.01 16.38 5.47
N SER A 223 10.00 17.49 4.73
CA SER A 223 10.47 17.57 3.34
C SER A 223 11.98 17.53 3.17
N GLN A 224 12.74 17.66 4.26
CA GLN A 224 14.17 17.43 4.22
C GLN A 224 14.46 15.93 3.99
N PRO A 225 15.42 15.61 3.10
CA PRO A 225 15.82 14.23 2.86
C PRO A 225 16.18 13.56 4.20
N LEU A 226 15.83 12.28 4.31
CA LEU A 226 16.33 11.49 5.45
C LEU A 226 17.86 11.50 5.41
N LEU A 227 18.51 11.27 6.56
CA LEU A 227 19.83 10.63 6.52
C LEU A 227 19.56 9.33 5.77
N GLU A 228 19.99 9.26 4.51
CA GLU A 228 19.49 8.32 3.51
C GLU A 228 19.35 6.94 4.17
N PRO A 229 18.14 6.38 4.33
CA PRO A 229 18.02 5.02 4.80
C PRO A 229 18.57 4.12 3.71
N ALA A 230 19.21 3.02 4.12
CA ALA A 230 19.47 1.92 3.22
C ALA A 230 18.17 1.63 2.43
N PRO A 231 18.19 1.60 1.08
CA PRO A 231 17.15 0.86 0.38
C PRO A 231 17.18 -0.55 0.98
N LEU A 232 16.00 -1.08 1.33
CA LEU A 232 15.86 -2.50 1.62
C LEU A 232 16.60 -3.24 0.50
N GLN A 233 17.62 -4.01 0.86
CA GLN A 233 18.40 -4.78 -0.10
C GLN A 233 17.43 -5.64 -0.91
N SER A 234 17.09 -5.20 -2.12
CA SER A 234 16.74 -6.10 -3.19
C SER A 234 18.06 -6.76 -3.57
N SER A 235 18.38 -7.90 -2.97
CA SER A 235 19.44 -8.75 -3.49
C SER A 235 19.15 -8.96 -4.99
N PRO A 236 20.04 -8.52 -5.90
CA PRO A 236 19.85 -8.72 -7.33
C PRO A 236 19.89 -10.20 -7.74
N GLU A 237 20.26 -11.08 -6.80
CA GLU A 237 20.55 -12.50 -7.04
C GLU A 237 19.36 -13.44 -6.79
N THR A 238 18.13 -12.95 -6.92
CA THR A 238 16.96 -13.82 -7.12
C THR A 238 16.15 -13.39 -8.33
N SER A 239 16.84 -12.94 -9.38
CA SER A 239 16.27 -12.89 -10.74
C SER A 239 16.33 -14.27 -11.39
N ALA A 240 15.69 -15.27 -10.79
CA ALA A 240 15.55 -16.60 -11.38
C ALA A 240 14.45 -17.39 -10.65
N ALA A 241 13.17 -17.13 -10.99
CA ALA A 241 12.06 -18.08 -10.77
C ALA A 241 10.70 -17.65 -11.35
N LEU A 242 10.56 -16.52 -12.06
CA LEU A 242 9.44 -16.41 -13.01
C LEU A 242 9.82 -17.30 -14.20
N GLY A 243 9.15 -18.45 -14.32
CA GLY A 243 9.48 -19.54 -15.23
C GLY A 243 9.94 -19.05 -16.61
N GLU A 244 10.99 -19.71 -17.12
CA GLU A 244 11.48 -19.58 -18.49
C GLU A 244 10.34 -19.83 -19.49
N GLY A 245 9.68 -18.75 -19.84
CA GLY A 245 8.71 -18.64 -20.89
C GLY A 245 8.73 -17.20 -21.35
N THR A 246 9.91 -16.69 -21.75
CA THR A 246 9.97 -15.41 -22.47
C THR A 246 9.04 -15.55 -23.66
N PRO A 247 7.91 -14.81 -23.70
CA PRO A 247 6.97 -14.96 -24.80
C PRO A 247 7.72 -14.72 -26.10
N SER A 248 7.50 -15.57 -27.11
CA SER A 248 8.24 -15.53 -28.37
C SER A 248 8.15 -14.18 -29.08
N ARG A 249 7.17 -13.33 -28.72
CA ARG A 249 7.15 -11.88 -28.90
C ARG A 249 6.42 -11.21 -27.72
N PRO A 250 7.07 -10.39 -26.88
CA PRO A 250 6.36 -9.59 -25.89
C PRO A 250 5.48 -8.56 -26.60
N ILE A 251 4.26 -8.35 -26.08
CA ILE A 251 3.32 -7.33 -26.60
C ILE A 251 3.86 -5.93 -26.26
N LEU A 252 4.47 -5.79 -25.09
CA LEU A 252 5.05 -4.54 -24.60
C LEU A 252 6.56 -4.46 -24.88
N PRO A 253 7.10 -3.25 -25.10
CA PRO A 253 8.54 -3.00 -25.08
C PRO A 253 9.22 -3.46 -23.78
N GLU A 254 10.44 -3.97 -23.87
CA GLU A 254 11.19 -4.48 -22.71
C GLU A 254 11.47 -3.42 -21.65
N ASP A 255 11.69 -2.17 -22.08
CA ASP A 255 11.90 -1.02 -21.18
C ASP A 255 10.64 -0.64 -20.39
N TYR A 256 9.44 -1.01 -20.87
CA TYR A 256 8.19 -0.80 -20.13
C TYR A 256 8.01 -1.82 -19.00
N LEU A 257 8.66 -3.00 -19.12
CA LEU A 257 8.51 -4.10 -18.17
C LEU A 257 9.43 -3.98 -16.96
N ALA A 258 10.43 -3.09 -16.97
CA ALA A 258 11.43 -2.98 -15.90
C ALA A 258 10.79 -2.68 -14.53
N GLY A 259 9.94 -1.65 -14.45
CA GLY A 259 9.26 -1.29 -13.20
C GLY A 259 8.28 -2.37 -12.73
N PHE A 260 7.52 -2.97 -13.66
CA PHE A 260 6.62 -4.07 -13.36
C PHE A 260 7.35 -5.29 -12.79
N ARG A 261 8.46 -5.71 -13.41
CA ARG A 261 9.26 -6.86 -12.95
C ARG A 261 9.76 -6.65 -11.53
N HIS A 262 10.17 -5.42 -11.20
CA HIS A 262 10.55 -5.08 -9.83
C HIS A 262 9.40 -5.29 -8.84
N ILE A 263 8.19 -4.80 -9.16
CA ILE A 263 7.00 -5.03 -8.32
C ILE A 263 6.66 -6.51 -8.22
N ALA A 264 6.73 -7.26 -9.32
CA ALA A 264 6.40 -8.69 -9.32
C ALA A 264 7.29 -9.50 -8.37
N VAL A 265 8.59 -9.20 -8.36
CA VAL A 265 9.53 -9.81 -7.40
C VAL A 265 9.15 -9.45 -5.95
N LEU A 266 8.84 -8.18 -5.69
CA LEU A 266 8.44 -7.75 -4.34
C LEU A 266 7.11 -8.38 -3.90
N VAL A 267 6.14 -8.50 -4.80
CA VAL A 267 4.85 -9.15 -4.53
C VAL A 267 5.06 -10.61 -4.15
N GLU A 268 5.88 -11.32 -4.93
CA GLU A 268 6.20 -12.71 -4.65
C GLU A 268 6.92 -12.86 -3.29
N GLN A 269 7.93 -12.04 -3.02
CA GLN A 269 8.71 -12.11 -1.79
C GLN A 269 7.91 -11.71 -0.53
N VAL A 270 7.02 -10.72 -0.65
CA VAL A 270 6.34 -10.12 0.51
C VAL A 270 4.97 -10.73 0.78
N PHE A 271 4.18 -11.04 -0.26
CA PHE A 271 2.85 -11.65 -0.10
C PHE A 271 2.87 -13.17 -0.21
N PHE A 272 3.77 -13.74 -1.01
CA PHE A 272 3.75 -15.17 -1.33
C PHE A 272 5.10 -15.88 -1.11
N PRO A 273 5.74 -15.69 0.07
CA PRO A 273 7.09 -16.21 0.32
C PRO A 273 7.15 -17.74 0.31
N ASP A 274 6.07 -18.42 0.71
CA ASP A 274 5.95 -19.87 0.59
C ASP A 274 5.10 -20.21 -0.65
N PRO A 275 5.66 -20.88 -1.67
CA PRO A 275 4.91 -21.29 -2.86
C PRO A 275 3.74 -22.23 -2.54
N ASN A 276 3.75 -22.90 -1.39
CA ASN A 276 2.68 -23.80 -0.96
C ASN A 276 1.59 -23.11 -0.13
N ALA A 277 1.76 -21.85 0.25
CA ALA A 277 0.79 -21.11 1.06
C ALA A 277 -0.53 -20.87 0.30
N LEU A 278 -0.47 -20.77 -1.03
CA LEU A 278 -1.64 -20.60 -1.88
C LEU A 278 -2.32 -21.94 -2.17
N LYS A 279 -3.63 -22.01 -1.93
CA LYS A 279 -4.48 -23.16 -2.19
C LYS A 279 -5.70 -22.78 -3.01
N LEU A 280 -6.23 -23.74 -3.76
CA LEU A 280 -7.50 -23.62 -4.48
C LEU A 280 -8.56 -24.47 -3.77
N GLU A 281 -9.55 -23.85 -3.16
CA GLU A 281 -10.72 -24.53 -2.60
C GLU A 281 -11.82 -24.62 -3.67
N VAL A 282 -12.41 -25.81 -3.82
CA VAL A 282 -13.52 -26.09 -4.72
C VAL A 282 -14.72 -26.54 -3.91
N ARG A 283 -15.86 -25.87 -4.07
CA ARG A 283 -17.13 -26.21 -3.42
C ARG A 283 -18.21 -26.47 -4.47
N ALA A 284 -18.91 -27.58 -4.36
CA ALA A 284 -20.08 -27.83 -5.19
C ALA A 284 -21.26 -27.02 -4.65
N LYS A 285 -21.98 -26.34 -5.55
CA LYS A 285 -23.17 -25.56 -5.24
C LYS A 285 -24.22 -25.81 -6.31
N THR A 286 -25.41 -26.20 -5.90
CA THR A 286 -26.57 -26.30 -6.80
C THR A 286 -27.47 -25.11 -6.48
N VAL A 287 -27.84 -24.34 -7.51
CA VAL A 287 -28.80 -23.25 -7.37
C VAL A 287 -30.13 -23.74 -7.92
N GLU A 288 -31.12 -23.84 -7.03
CA GLU A 288 -32.49 -24.07 -7.44
C GLU A 288 -33.04 -22.75 -8.02
N PRO A 289 -33.75 -22.79 -9.16
CA PRO A 289 -34.30 -21.59 -9.77
C PRO A 289 -35.31 -20.92 -8.83
N ASP A 290 -35.39 -19.59 -8.89
CA ASP A 290 -36.49 -18.86 -8.26
C ASP A 290 -37.83 -19.41 -8.77
N PRO A 291 -38.87 -19.48 -7.91
CA PRO A 291 -40.17 -19.99 -8.32
C PRO A 291 -40.68 -19.15 -9.50
N ALA A 292 -40.88 -19.81 -10.65
CA ALA A 292 -41.34 -19.15 -11.85
C ALA A 292 -42.69 -18.45 -11.61
N GLU A 293 -42.85 -17.23 -12.14
CA GLU A 293 -44.15 -16.54 -12.16
C GLU A 293 -45.15 -17.26 -13.09
N ASP A 294 -44.64 -18.08 -14.02
CA ASP A 294 -45.40 -18.85 -15.00
C ASP A 294 -45.23 -20.37 -14.74
N PRO A 295 -46.31 -21.13 -14.46
CA PRO A 295 -46.23 -22.54 -14.12
C PRO A 295 -45.75 -23.48 -15.24
N ASP A 296 -45.59 -22.97 -16.47
CA ASP A 296 -45.07 -23.71 -17.64
C ASP A 296 -43.58 -23.42 -17.93
N ASP A 297 -42.91 -22.57 -17.15
CA ASP A 297 -41.47 -22.27 -17.28
C ASP A 297 -40.65 -23.30 -16.46
N GLU A 298 -40.41 -24.48 -17.04
CA GLU A 298 -39.52 -25.52 -16.47
C GLU A 298 -38.07 -25.04 -16.46
N ARG A 299 -37.69 -24.25 -15.45
CA ARG A 299 -36.29 -23.86 -15.23
C ARG A 299 -35.54 -25.04 -14.63
N GLU A 300 -34.51 -25.52 -15.32
CA GLU A 300 -33.63 -26.60 -14.82
C GLU A 300 -32.69 -26.08 -13.73
N SER A 301 -32.44 -26.91 -12.70
CA SER A 301 -31.39 -26.65 -11.71
C SER A 301 -30.03 -26.69 -12.38
N VAL A 302 -29.21 -25.66 -12.22
CA VAL A 302 -27.86 -25.61 -12.80
C VAL A 302 -26.82 -25.88 -11.72
N ASP A 303 -25.97 -26.86 -11.96
CA ASP A 303 -24.84 -27.20 -11.09
C ASP A 303 -23.64 -26.27 -11.35
N TYR A 304 -23.11 -25.71 -10.27
CA TYR A 304 -21.94 -24.84 -10.26
C TYR A 304 -20.85 -25.38 -9.34
N LEU A 305 -19.60 -25.06 -9.70
CA LEU A 305 -18.45 -25.17 -8.81
C LEU A 305 -18.00 -23.76 -8.44
N GLU A 306 -17.96 -23.50 -7.13
CA GLU A 306 -17.35 -22.31 -6.57
C GLU A 306 -15.87 -22.56 -6.33
N TYR A 307 -15.02 -21.76 -6.97
CA TYR A 307 -13.58 -21.77 -6.82
C TYR A 307 -13.14 -20.61 -5.93
N ARG A 308 -12.27 -20.88 -4.96
CA ARG A 308 -11.71 -19.87 -4.08
C ARG A 308 -10.20 -20.00 -3.95
N ILE A 309 -9.48 -18.90 -4.14
CA ILE A 309 -8.04 -18.85 -3.85
C ILE A 309 -7.85 -18.47 -2.40
N LEU A 310 -7.14 -19.30 -1.65
CA LEU A 310 -6.86 -19.12 -0.23
C LEU A 310 -5.36 -18.90 -0.02
N LEU A 311 -5.01 -17.92 0.80
CA LEU A 311 -3.66 -17.72 1.34
C LEU A 311 -3.60 -18.28 2.76
N THR A 312 -2.72 -19.24 2.98
CA THR A 312 -2.54 -19.91 4.26
C THR A 312 -1.26 -19.41 4.92
N GLU A 313 -1.35 -18.55 5.93
CA GLU A 313 -0.18 -18.00 6.65
C GLU A 313 -0.42 -18.09 8.16
N GLY A 314 0.54 -18.64 8.91
CA GLY A 314 0.50 -18.66 10.39
C GLY A 314 -0.73 -19.36 10.99
N GLY A 315 -1.34 -20.33 10.28
CA GLY A 315 -2.58 -21.00 10.70
C GLY A 315 -3.86 -20.21 10.41
N THR A 316 -3.76 -19.05 9.74
CA THR A 316 -4.90 -18.28 9.22
C THR A 316 -5.10 -18.59 7.74
N SER A 317 -6.36 -18.65 7.29
CA SER A 317 -6.71 -18.77 5.88
C SER A 317 -7.44 -17.51 5.44
N ILE A 318 -6.86 -16.78 4.50
CA ILE A 318 -7.43 -15.56 3.94
C ILE A 318 -7.94 -15.87 2.55
N ARG A 319 -9.22 -15.63 2.30
CA ARG A 319 -9.77 -15.72 0.94
C ARG A 319 -9.22 -14.55 0.12
N LEU A 320 -8.59 -14.83 -1.01
CA LEU A 320 -8.12 -13.79 -1.94
C LEU A 320 -9.07 -13.59 -3.11
N TYR A 321 -9.73 -14.66 -3.55
CA TYR A 321 -10.60 -14.64 -4.73
C TYR A 321 -11.73 -15.64 -4.57
N SER A 322 -12.86 -15.39 -5.23
CA SER A 322 -13.94 -16.36 -5.39
C SER A 322 -14.72 -16.16 -6.68
N GLU A 323 -15.02 -17.24 -7.38
CA GLU A 323 -15.85 -17.22 -8.59
C GLU A 323 -16.65 -18.52 -8.70
N SER A 324 -17.89 -18.43 -9.20
CA SER A 324 -18.73 -19.61 -9.46
C SER A 324 -18.80 -19.86 -10.95
N LEU A 325 -18.46 -21.07 -11.38
CA LEU A 325 -18.47 -21.49 -12.79
C LEU A 325 -19.43 -22.65 -12.98
N SER A 326 -20.25 -22.60 -14.03
CA SER A 326 -21.13 -23.72 -14.41
C SER A 326 -20.31 -24.87 -15.00
N LEU A 327 -20.84 -26.09 -14.94
CA LEU A 327 -20.16 -27.24 -15.57
C LEU A 327 -19.95 -27.04 -17.07
N LYS A 328 -20.90 -26.41 -17.77
CA LYS A 328 -20.79 -26.07 -19.20
C LYS A 328 -19.65 -25.07 -19.44
N ALA A 329 -19.50 -24.05 -18.61
CA ALA A 329 -18.40 -23.09 -18.71
C ALA A 329 -17.05 -23.79 -18.51
N LEU A 330 -16.96 -24.69 -17.53
CA LEU A 330 -15.75 -25.48 -17.27
C LEU A 330 -15.35 -26.42 -18.41
N ASP A 331 -16.31 -26.87 -19.23
CA ASP A 331 -16.04 -27.68 -20.43
C ASP A 331 -15.49 -26.83 -21.60
N GLN A 332 -15.72 -25.51 -21.59
CA GLN A 332 -15.28 -24.57 -22.62
C GLN A 332 -13.91 -23.94 -22.31
N MET A 333 -13.40 -24.09 -21.09
CA MET A 333 -12.11 -23.52 -20.69
C MET A 333 -10.93 -24.19 -21.42
N ALA A 334 -9.98 -23.37 -21.88
CA ALA A 334 -8.76 -23.85 -22.53
C ALA A 334 -7.80 -24.58 -21.56
N TYR A 335 -8.01 -24.46 -20.25
CA TYR A 335 -7.20 -25.08 -19.20
C TYR A 335 -8.10 -25.79 -18.17
N HIS A 336 -7.54 -26.77 -17.47
CA HIS A 336 -8.31 -27.62 -16.55
C HIS A 336 -8.22 -27.15 -15.09
N LEU A 337 -9.39 -26.83 -14.52
CA LEU A 337 -9.57 -26.64 -13.08
C LEU A 337 -10.01 -27.94 -12.38
N PRO A 338 -9.66 -28.17 -11.10
CA PRO A 338 -10.11 -29.34 -10.35
C PRO A 338 -11.63 -29.36 -10.21
N ARG A 339 -12.27 -30.50 -10.54
CA ARG A 339 -13.74 -30.65 -10.44
C ARG A 339 -14.21 -31.26 -9.12
N SER A 340 -13.33 -31.93 -8.39
CA SER A 340 -13.69 -32.53 -7.09
C SER A 340 -13.69 -31.48 -6.00
N ALA A 341 -14.72 -31.51 -5.15
CA ALA A 341 -14.79 -30.65 -3.98
C ALA A 341 -13.61 -30.93 -3.02
N GLY A 342 -13.07 -29.89 -2.41
CA GLY A 342 -11.93 -29.98 -1.49
C GLY A 342 -10.89 -28.90 -1.71
N ILE A 343 -9.76 -29.04 -1.00
CA ILE A 343 -8.62 -28.13 -1.09
C ILE A 343 -7.55 -28.77 -1.97
N HIS A 344 -7.17 -28.06 -3.02
CA HIS A 344 -6.18 -28.48 -4.02
C HIS A 344 -4.95 -27.57 -3.98
N PRO A 345 -3.76 -28.06 -4.38
CA PRO A 345 -2.63 -27.18 -4.66
C PRO A 345 -2.99 -26.22 -5.80
N LEU A 346 -2.56 -24.96 -5.68
CA LEU A 346 -2.65 -24.00 -6.79
C LEU A 346 -1.58 -24.38 -7.83
N SER A 347 -1.97 -24.51 -9.11
CA SER A 347 -1.00 -24.83 -10.17
C SER A 347 0.01 -23.68 -10.35
N ALA A 348 1.19 -24.01 -10.90
CA ALA A 348 2.23 -23.01 -11.15
C ALA A 348 1.75 -21.89 -12.07
N ASP A 349 0.99 -22.23 -13.13
CA ASP A 349 0.48 -21.25 -14.08
C ASP A 349 -0.60 -20.35 -13.47
N LEU A 350 -1.50 -20.88 -12.64
CA LEU A 350 -2.48 -20.07 -11.92
C LEU A 350 -1.82 -19.18 -10.86
N ARG A 351 -0.78 -19.68 -10.18
CA ARG A 351 0.03 -18.87 -9.27
C ARG A 351 0.72 -17.73 -10.03
N ALA A 352 1.31 -18.02 -11.20
CA ALA A 352 1.96 -17.02 -12.01
C ALA A 352 0.96 -15.98 -12.54
N LEU A 353 -0.22 -16.40 -13.00
CA LEU A 353 -1.30 -15.50 -13.40
C LEU A 353 -1.72 -14.57 -12.25
N LEU A 354 -1.94 -15.13 -11.05
CA LEU A 354 -2.28 -14.36 -9.85
C LEU A 354 -1.22 -13.32 -9.53
N ILE A 355 0.06 -13.71 -9.50
CA ILE A 355 1.17 -12.80 -9.21
C ILE A 355 1.23 -11.69 -10.27
N ARG A 356 1.16 -12.02 -11.56
CA ARG A 356 1.16 -11.02 -12.63
C ARG A 356 0.02 -10.02 -12.49
N TYR A 357 -1.19 -10.52 -12.21
CA TYR A 357 -2.37 -9.68 -12.02
C TYR A 357 -2.18 -8.71 -10.85
N VAL A 358 -1.87 -9.23 -9.65
CA VAL A 358 -1.64 -8.40 -8.45
C VAL A 358 -0.53 -7.37 -8.69
N SER A 359 0.52 -7.77 -9.40
CA SER A 359 1.65 -6.90 -9.67
C SER A 359 1.29 -5.74 -10.59
N TRP A 360 0.51 -5.98 -11.65
CA TRP A 360 0.02 -4.91 -12.52
C TRP A 360 -0.99 -4.02 -11.81
N ASP A 361 -1.82 -4.58 -10.95
CA ASP A 361 -2.77 -3.81 -10.14
C ASP A 361 -2.04 -2.86 -9.19
N ILE A 362 -1.06 -3.35 -8.42
CA ILE A 362 -0.21 -2.52 -7.55
C ILE A 362 0.59 -1.51 -8.37
N PHE A 363 1.08 -1.91 -9.54
CA PHE A 363 1.80 -1.02 -10.45
C PHE A 363 0.90 0.13 -10.92
N GLN A 364 -0.35 -0.12 -11.28
CA GLN A 364 -1.31 0.93 -11.61
C GLN A 364 -1.65 1.77 -10.38
N ALA A 365 -1.98 1.14 -9.25
CA ALA A 365 -2.34 1.82 -8.00
C ALA A 365 -1.25 2.80 -7.55
N SER A 366 0.03 2.49 -7.81
CA SER A 366 1.13 3.38 -7.49
C SER A 366 1.13 4.73 -8.21
N ARG A 367 0.34 4.87 -9.28
CA ARG A 367 0.09 6.14 -9.97
C ARG A 367 -1.01 6.97 -9.32
N ARG A 368 -1.77 6.41 -8.38
CA ARG A 368 -2.90 7.06 -7.70
C ARG A 368 -2.68 7.04 -6.20
N VAL A 369 -2.42 8.22 -5.66
CA VAL A 369 -1.98 8.37 -4.26
C VAL A 369 -3.06 7.95 -3.26
N GLU A 370 -4.34 8.08 -3.62
CA GLU A 370 -5.49 7.71 -2.80
C GLU A 370 -5.79 6.22 -2.81
N GLU A 371 -5.26 5.46 -3.78
CA GLU A 371 -5.67 4.07 -3.95
C GLU A 371 -5.20 3.17 -2.82
N SER A 372 -6.17 2.92 -1.95
CA SER A 372 -6.22 1.88 -0.95
C SER A 372 -5.90 0.51 -1.55
N VAL A 373 -4.64 0.08 -1.52
CA VAL A 373 -4.21 -1.31 -1.81
C VAL A 373 -4.75 -2.32 -0.77
N TYR A 374 -5.57 -1.84 0.18
CA TYR A 374 -6.19 -2.61 1.26
C TYR A 374 -7.20 -3.68 0.78
N LEU A 375 -7.63 -3.66 -0.50
CA LEU A 375 -8.70 -4.52 -1.03
C LEU A 375 -8.27 -5.38 -2.24
N ILE A 376 -7.14 -6.08 -2.16
CA ILE A 376 -6.70 -7.00 -3.23
C ILE A 376 -7.82 -7.97 -3.66
N GLN A 377 -8.70 -8.38 -2.74
CA GLN A 377 -9.86 -9.23 -3.05
C GLN A 377 -10.77 -8.65 -4.15
N SER A 378 -11.13 -7.37 -4.05
CA SER A 378 -11.97 -6.69 -5.04
C SER A 378 -11.25 -6.43 -6.36
N ARG A 379 -9.92 -6.42 -6.31
CA ARG A 379 -9.07 -6.08 -7.46
C ARG A 379 -8.73 -7.29 -8.32
N LEU A 380 -8.75 -8.50 -7.76
CA LEU A 380 -8.61 -9.77 -8.48
C LEU A 380 -9.84 -10.18 -9.31
N ARG A 381 -10.76 -9.27 -9.65
CA ARG A 381 -11.94 -9.58 -10.45
C ARG A 381 -11.56 -10.17 -11.81
N ASN A 382 -12.44 -10.99 -12.38
CA ASN A 382 -12.28 -11.57 -13.71
C ASN A 382 -10.99 -12.41 -13.86
N LEU A 383 -10.46 -12.98 -12.77
CA LEU A 383 -9.20 -13.72 -12.78
C LEU A 383 -9.32 -15.03 -13.57
N PHE A 384 -10.44 -15.76 -13.47
CA PHE A 384 -10.66 -16.96 -14.31
C PHE A 384 -11.51 -16.67 -15.52
N SER A 385 -12.64 -15.96 -15.35
CA SER A 385 -13.53 -15.66 -16.46
C SER A 385 -14.23 -14.32 -16.31
N THR A 386 -14.78 -13.82 -17.42
CA THR A 386 -15.65 -12.64 -17.42
C THR A 386 -16.56 -12.67 -18.64
N LEU A 387 -17.78 -12.12 -18.50
CA LEU A 387 -18.66 -11.86 -19.63
C LEU A 387 -18.55 -10.36 -19.93
N PRO A 388 -17.87 -9.96 -21.03
CA PRO A 388 -17.80 -8.55 -21.39
C PRO A 388 -19.18 -7.96 -21.63
N ASP A 389 -19.37 -6.71 -21.23
CA ASP A 389 -20.67 -6.02 -21.29
C ASP A 389 -21.16 -5.81 -22.73
N ASN A 390 -20.27 -5.95 -23.71
CA ASN A 390 -20.53 -5.89 -25.15
C ASN A 390 -20.17 -7.18 -25.90
N ALA A 391 -20.42 -8.32 -25.25
CA ALA A 391 -20.24 -9.62 -25.83
C ALA A 391 -21.34 -10.60 -25.38
N GLU A 392 -21.70 -11.52 -26.27
CA GLU A 392 -22.63 -12.61 -25.97
C GLU A 392 -21.95 -13.83 -25.33
N GLU A 393 -20.61 -13.93 -25.42
CA GLU A 393 -19.83 -15.10 -25.02
C GLU A 393 -18.92 -14.82 -23.82
N LEU A 394 -18.83 -15.81 -22.93
CA LEU A 394 -17.93 -15.78 -21.77
C LEU A 394 -16.47 -15.91 -22.21
N PHE A 395 -15.62 -15.01 -21.72
CA PHE A 395 -14.17 -15.07 -21.89
C PHE A 395 -13.51 -15.83 -20.74
N PHE A 396 -12.48 -16.62 -21.05
CA PHE A 396 -11.66 -17.33 -20.06
C PHE A 396 -10.20 -16.90 -20.15
N CYS A 397 -9.64 -16.46 -19.03
CA CYS A 397 -8.23 -16.09 -18.92
C CYS A 397 -7.33 -17.32 -19.08
N ASN A 398 -6.36 -17.30 -20.01
CA ASN A 398 -5.40 -18.41 -20.14
C ASN A 398 -4.19 -18.22 -19.21
N PRO A 399 -4.01 -19.02 -18.14
CA PRO A 399 -2.89 -18.86 -17.22
C PRO A 399 -1.53 -19.14 -17.85
N GLU A 400 -1.50 -19.99 -18.90
CA GLU A 400 -0.28 -20.33 -19.65
C GLU A 400 0.16 -19.19 -20.59
N ASP A 401 -0.73 -18.27 -20.95
CA ASP A 401 -0.38 -17.11 -21.78
C ASP A 401 0.29 -16.03 -20.93
N ALA A 402 1.62 -16.13 -20.81
CA ALA A 402 2.44 -15.19 -20.04
C ALA A 402 2.44 -13.76 -20.59
N ARG A 403 1.85 -13.50 -21.77
CA ARG A 403 1.70 -12.14 -22.29
C ARG A 403 0.65 -11.34 -21.51
N PHE A 404 -0.28 -12.02 -20.84
CA PHE A 404 -1.39 -11.39 -20.10
C PHE A 404 -1.34 -11.70 -18.58
N PRO A 405 -1.94 -10.85 -17.73
CA PRO A 405 -2.49 -9.54 -18.06
C PRO A 405 -1.39 -8.47 -18.26
N PHE A 406 -1.77 -7.32 -18.79
CA PHE A 406 -0.93 -6.11 -18.83
C PHE A 406 -1.76 -4.83 -18.81
N LEU A 407 -1.14 -3.70 -18.44
CA LEU A 407 -1.78 -2.39 -18.50
C LEU A 407 -1.73 -1.78 -19.89
N ALA A 408 -2.79 -1.10 -20.29
CA ALA A 408 -2.84 -0.28 -21.51
C ALA A 408 -3.78 0.92 -21.32
N SER A 409 -3.95 1.72 -22.36
CA SER A 409 -4.94 2.81 -22.41
C SER A 409 -5.95 2.57 -23.53
N PHE A 410 -7.22 2.73 -23.22
CA PHE A 410 -8.31 2.73 -24.17
C PHE A 410 -8.64 4.17 -24.60
N ARG A 411 -8.52 4.45 -25.90
CA ARG A 411 -8.77 5.77 -26.46
C ARG A 411 -10.26 5.99 -26.77
N CYS A 412 -10.88 6.92 -26.05
CA CYS A 412 -12.26 7.39 -26.23
C CYS A 412 -12.29 8.86 -26.62
N GLY A 413 -12.14 9.19 -27.90
CA GLY A 413 -12.10 10.57 -28.37
C GLY A 413 -10.87 11.31 -27.84
N ASP A 414 -11.05 12.22 -26.89
CA ASP A 414 -9.97 12.94 -26.21
C ASP A 414 -9.61 12.33 -24.84
N LEU A 415 -10.37 11.33 -24.38
CA LEU A 415 -10.18 10.66 -23.11
C LEU A 415 -9.29 9.41 -23.28
N ASP A 416 -8.31 9.28 -22.40
CA ASP A 416 -7.45 8.10 -22.27
C ASP A 416 -7.84 7.34 -21.00
N VAL A 417 -8.43 6.15 -21.16
CA VAL A 417 -8.91 5.35 -20.04
C VAL A 417 -7.91 4.25 -19.72
N PRO A 418 -7.31 4.20 -18.51
CA PRO A 418 -6.43 3.09 -18.15
C PRO A 418 -7.25 1.79 -18.06
N VAL A 419 -6.72 0.71 -18.65
CA VAL A 419 -7.35 -0.62 -18.66
C VAL A 419 -6.33 -1.71 -18.33
N MET A 420 -6.81 -2.77 -17.67
CA MET A 420 -6.09 -4.03 -17.54
C MET A 420 -6.55 -4.97 -18.64
N VAL A 421 -5.65 -5.35 -19.55
CA VAL A 421 -5.93 -6.29 -20.62
C VAL A 421 -5.74 -7.71 -20.09
N LEU A 422 -6.81 -8.51 -20.12
CA LEU A 422 -6.85 -9.88 -19.58
C LEU A 422 -6.50 -10.95 -20.60
N GLY A 423 -6.73 -10.67 -21.88
CA GLY A 423 -6.50 -11.59 -22.98
C GLY A 423 -7.13 -11.12 -24.29
N MET A 424 -7.29 -12.05 -25.23
CA MET A 424 -7.89 -11.79 -26.54
C MET A 424 -9.09 -12.69 -26.79
N GLN A 425 -10.13 -12.11 -27.41
CA GLN A 425 -11.28 -12.82 -27.95
C GLN A 425 -11.49 -12.36 -29.39
N GLY A 426 -11.13 -13.23 -30.33
CA GLY A 426 -10.97 -12.85 -31.74
C GLY A 426 -9.87 -11.80 -31.91
N ASP A 427 -10.19 -10.71 -32.61
CA ASP A 427 -9.28 -9.57 -32.84
C ASP A 427 -9.40 -8.47 -31.76
N ASN A 428 -10.21 -8.70 -30.72
CA ASN A 428 -10.45 -7.74 -29.64
C ASN A 428 -9.70 -8.13 -28.37
N TYR A 429 -9.28 -7.12 -27.61
CA TYR A 429 -8.80 -7.30 -26.26
C TYR A 429 -9.96 -7.33 -25.26
N VAL A 430 -9.87 -8.23 -24.29
CA VAL A 430 -10.79 -8.25 -23.15
C VAL A 430 -10.15 -7.42 -22.05
N CYS A 431 -10.83 -6.34 -21.66
CA CYS A 431 -10.27 -5.29 -20.83
C CYS A 431 -11.13 -5.01 -19.61
N ASN A 432 -10.49 -4.87 -18.44
CA ASN A 432 -11.11 -4.29 -17.26
C ASN A 432 -10.78 -2.80 -17.21
N PRO A 433 -11.78 -1.89 -17.17
CA PRO A 433 -11.54 -0.49 -16.87
C PRO A 433 -10.89 -0.34 -15.50
N LEU A 434 -9.89 0.54 -15.38
CA LEU A 434 -9.23 0.83 -14.12
C LEU A 434 -9.64 2.20 -13.58
N LYS A 435 -10.77 2.77 -14.01
CA LYS A 435 -11.27 4.06 -13.53
C LYS A 435 -12.78 4.13 -13.75
N ASP A 436 -13.50 4.64 -12.75
CA ASP A 436 -14.88 5.04 -12.92
C ASP A 436 -14.93 6.29 -13.84
N LEU A 437 -15.59 6.16 -14.99
CA LEU A 437 -15.65 7.24 -15.98
C LEU A 437 -16.93 7.18 -16.80
N GLU A 438 -17.63 8.30 -16.86
CA GLU A 438 -18.73 8.52 -17.79
C GLU A 438 -18.19 9.10 -19.10
N VAL A 439 -18.29 8.34 -20.18
CA VAL A 439 -17.83 8.73 -21.52
C VAL A 439 -19.02 9.20 -22.35
N PRO A 440 -19.05 10.48 -22.79
CA PRO A 440 -20.13 10.97 -23.65
C PRO A 440 -20.21 10.17 -24.96
N GLU A 441 -21.42 9.91 -25.46
CA GLU A 441 -21.63 9.13 -26.68
C GLU A 441 -20.77 9.61 -27.86
N ALA A 442 -20.61 10.93 -28.01
CA ALA A 442 -19.82 11.54 -29.07
C ALA A 442 -18.33 11.14 -29.06
N GLN A 443 -17.82 10.72 -27.90
CA GLN A 443 -16.44 10.26 -27.72
C GLN A 443 -16.30 8.74 -27.80
N VAL A 444 -17.41 7.99 -27.74
CA VAL A 444 -17.40 6.52 -27.83
C VAL A 444 -17.10 6.10 -29.27
N PRO A 445 -15.97 5.41 -29.53
CA PRO A 445 -15.55 5.05 -30.89
C PRO A 445 -16.60 4.20 -31.62
N ALA A 446 -16.82 4.49 -32.91
CA ALA A 446 -17.76 3.75 -33.74
C ALA A 446 -17.36 2.28 -33.99
N LEU A 447 -16.08 1.94 -33.76
CA LEU A 447 -15.52 0.60 -33.90
C LEU A 447 -15.87 -0.32 -32.72
N MET A 448 -16.45 0.20 -31.63
CA MET A 448 -16.80 -0.60 -30.47
C MET A 448 -17.86 -1.67 -30.82
N PRO A 449 -17.64 -2.94 -30.46
CA PRO A 449 -18.66 -3.98 -30.52
C PRO A 449 -19.88 -3.57 -29.68
N GLU A 450 -21.08 -3.88 -30.19
CA GLU A 450 -22.37 -3.63 -29.50
C GLU A 450 -22.49 -2.20 -28.92
N ARG A 451 -21.94 -1.20 -29.64
CA ARG A 451 -21.93 0.20 -29.18
C ARG A 451 -23.31 0.72 -28.79
N SER A 452 -24.37 0.30 -29.48
CA SER A 452 -25.75 0.68 -29.18
C SER A 452 -26.19 0.26 -27.78
N ASP A 453 -25.68 -0.87 -27.30
CA ASP A 453 -26.07 -1.47 -26.02
C ASP A 453 -25.17 -0.91 -24.89
N LEU A 454 -23.91 -0.59 -25.21
CA LEU A 454 -23.00 0.10 -24.29
C LEU A 454 -23.41 1.55 -23.98
N VAL A 455 -23.99 2.24 -24.95
CA VAL A 455 -24.37 3.65 -24.81
C VAL A 455 -25.83 3.75 -24.35
N ALA A 456 -26.03 3.86 -23.04
CA ALA A 456 -27.33 4.08 -22.44
C ALA A 456 -27.48 5.54 -21.98
N GLY A 457 -28.56 6.20 -22.37
CA GLY A 457 -28.84 7.58 -21.91
C GLY A 457 -27.89 8.65 -22.46
N GLY A 458 -27.16 8.37 -23.55
CA GLY A 458 -26.22 9.30 -24.19
C GLY A 458 -24.78 9.24 -23.66
N CYS A 459 -24.47 8.27 -22.79
CA CYS A 459 -23.13 8.02 -22.30
C CYS A 459 -22.84 6.51 -22.17
N MET A 460 -21.56 6.17 -22.14
CA MET A 460 -21.04 4.85 -21.78
C MET A 460 -20.40 4.95 -20.41
N ASN A 461 -20.84 4.13 -19.45
CA ASN A 461 -20.31 4.13 -18.10
C ASN A 461 -19.26 3.03 -17.95
N LEU A 462 -18.04 3.43 -17.59
CA LEU A 462 -16.93 2.54 -17.27
C LEU A 462 -16.79 2.48 -15.75
N TRP A 463 -16.64 1.28 -15.20
CA TRP A 463 -16.54 1.07 -13.76
C TRP A 463 -15.23 0.36 -13.39
N ASP A 464 -14.49 0.89 -12.43
CA ASP A 464 -13.20 0.35 -11.96
C ASP A 464 -13.38 -0.92 -11.12
N LEU A 465 -14.56 -1.22 -10.61
CA LEU A 465 -14.79 -2.41 -9.77
C LEU A 465 -15.86 -3.36 -10.32
N SER A 466 -16.43 -3.05 -11.48
CA SER A 466 -17.44 -3.87 -12.15
C SER A 466 -17.31 -3.78 -13.67
N GLY A 467 -17.68 -4.84 -14.38
CA GLY A 467 -17.68 -4.87 -15.84
C GLY A 467 -16.32 -5.23 -16.46
N SER A 468 -16.41 -5.64 -17.72
CA SER A 468 -15.30 -5.86 -18.64
C SER A 468 -15.78 -5.57 -20.06
N LEU A 469 -14.86 -5.27 -20.98
CA LEU A 469 -15.22 -4.85 -22.34
C LEU A 469 -14.34 -5.54 -23.38
N LEU A 470 -14.94 -5.86 -24.53
CA LEU A 470 -14.24 -6.13 -25.77
C LEU A 470 -13.85 -4.81 -26.42
N ILE A 471 -12.56 -4.55 -26.50
CA ILE A 471 -11.98 -3.35 -27.09
C ILE A 471 -11.15 -3.75 -28.33
N PRO A 472 -11.47 -3.24 -29.53
CA PRO A 472 -10.65 -3.46 -30.71
C PRO A 472 -9.20 -3.05 -30.47
N GLY A 473 -8.24 -3.90 -30.90
CA GLY A 473 -6.82 -3.64 -30.68
C GLY A 473 -6.32 -2.30 -31.24
N ALA A 474 -6.98 -1.76 -32.27
CA ALA A 474 -6.68 -0.45 -32.83
C ALA A 474 -7.00 0.74 -31.91
N LEU A 475 -7.80 0.54 -30.86
CA LEU A 475 -8.17 1.56 -29.87
C LEU A 475 -7.39 1.43 -28.56
N VAL A 476 -6.48 0.45 -28.49
CA VAL A 476 -5.63 0.20 -27.33
C VAL A 476 -4.23 0.75 -27.59
N GLU A 477 -3.81 1.67 -26.73
CA GLU A 477 -2.53 2.35 -26.79
C GLU A 477 -1.64 2.02 -25.58
N PHE A 478 -0.33 2.23 -25.75
CA PHE A 478 0.68 1.95 -24.74
C PHE A 478 1.48 3.23 -24.42
N PRO A 479 0.83 4.26 -23.81
CA PRO A 479 1.50 5.53 -23.55
C PRO A 479 2.67 5.35 -22.60
N GLU A 480 3.83 5.94 -22.91
CA GLU A 480 5.06 5.78 -22.13
C GLU A 480 4.89 6.20 -20.66
N VAL A 481 4.12 7.27 -20.41
CA VAL A 481 3.75 7.75 -19.07
C VAL A 481 3.13 6.64 -18.21
N LEU A 482 2.32 5.75 -18.81
CA LEU A 482 1.67 4.66 -18.08
C LEU A 482 2.65 3.63 -17.55
N TYR A 483 3.89 3.59 -18.05
CA TYR A 483 4.93 2.65 -17.60
C TYR A 483 6.06 3.36 -16.88
N LYS A 484 6.53 4.50 -17.38
CA LYS A 484 7.71 5.20 -16.85
C LYS A 484 7.39 6.44 -16.00
N GLY A 485 6.14 6.89 -16.01
CA GLY A 485 5.69 8.03 -15.21
C GLY A 485 5.99 7.84 -13.72
N GLY A 486 6.14 8.96 -13.01
CA GLY A 486 6.38 9.00 -11.58
C GLY A 486 5.29 8.28 -10.79
N ARG A 487 5.70 7.51 -9.77
CA ARG A 487 4.84 6.65 -8.95
C ARG A 487 5.19 6.79 -7.49
N VAL A 488 4.24 6.50 -6.61
CA VAL A 488 4.55 6.22 -5.20
C VAL A 488 5.38 4.95 -5.11
N SER A 489 6.39 4.94 -4.23
CA SER A 489 7.25 3.78 -4.00
C SER A 489 6.45 2.46 -3.84
N PRO A 490 6.71 1.45 -4.68
CA PRO A 490 6.03 0.15 -4.60
C PRO A 490 6.24 -0.56 -3.27
N LEU A 491 7.44 -0.46 -2.69
CA LEU A 491 7.75 -1.03 -1.38
C LEU A 491 6.79 -0.52 -0.30
N LYS A 492 6.44 0.76 -0.37
CA LYS A 492 5.52 1.39 0.57
C LYS A 492 4.11 0.83 0.44
N LEU A 493 3.62 0.71 -0.79
CA LEU A 493 2.29 0.19 -1.10
C LEU A 493 2.15 -1.28 -0.71
N ILE A 494 3.16 -2.08 -1.03
CA ILE A 494 3.23 -3.49 -0.67
C ILE A 494 3.25 -3.65 0.86
N SER A 495 4.04 -2.85 1.57
CA SER A 495 4.06 -2.87 3.04
C SER A 495 2.69 -2.53 3.64
N LYS A 496 1.98 -1.53 3.10
CA LYS A 496 0.63 -1.16 3.57
C LYS A 496 -0.39 -2.27 3.30
N ALA A 497 -0.37 -2.84 2.10
CA ALA A 497 -1.24 -3.95 1.75
C ALA A 497 -0.98 -5.19 2.61
N ARG A 498 0.29 -5.50 2.95
CA ARG A 498 0.60 -6.60 3.88
C ARG A 498 -0.03 -6.39 5.25
N THR A 499 0.10 -5.19 5.80
CA THR A 499 -0.56 -4.83 7.08
C THR A 499 -2.09 -4.98 6.97
N ALA A 500 -2.68 -4.57 5.85
CA ALA A 500 -4.10 -4.76 5.56
C ALA A 500 -4.51 -6.23 5.64
N PHE A 501 -3.78 -7.11 4.95
CA PHE A 501 -4.07 -8.53 4.92
C PHE A 501 -3.98 -9.17 6.29
N SER A 502 -2.94 -8.84 7.07
CA SER A 502 -2.80 -9.36 8.43
C SER A 502 -3.99 -9.00 9.31
N LEU A 503 -4.61 -7.83 9.10
CA LEU A 503 -5.80 -7.41 9.83
C LEU A 503 -7.08 -8.07 9.30
N LEU A 504 -7.25 -8.19 7.99
CA LEU A 504 -8.37 -8.91 7.39
C LEU A 504 -8.40 -10.37 7.83
N GLY A 505 -7.24 -11.03 7.91
CA GLY A 505 -7.14 -12.39 8.45
C GLY A 505 -7.65 -12.51 9.89
N GLN A 506 -7.41 -11.49 10.73
CA GLN A 506 -7.94 -11.45 12.10
C GLN A 506 -9.46 -11.21 12.16
N ILE A 507 -10.03 -10.50 11.17
CA ILE A 507 -11.47 -10.22 11.09
C ILE A 507 -12.21 -11.45 10.56
N SER A 508 -11.73 -12.07 9.47
CA SER A 508 -12.38 -13.26 8.88
C SER A 508 -12.42 -14.46 9.85
N GLN A 509 -11.42 -14.61 10.74
CA GLN A 509 -11.47 -15.61 11.82
C GLN A 509 -12.64 -15.43 12.79
N LYS A 510 -13.17 -14.21 12.94
CA LYS A 510 -14.33 -13.95 13.81
C LYS A 510 -15.67 -14.22 13.13
N GLU A 511 -15.73 -14.09 11.81
CA GLU A 511 -16.95 -14.33 11.03
C GLU A 511 -17.17 -15.82 10.73
N ASP A 512 -16.10 -16.58 10.51
CA ASP A 512 -16.15 -18.04 10.28
C ASP A 512 -16.17 -18.86 11.60
N ALA A 513 -16.12 -18.21 12.76
CA ALA A 513 -16.34 -18.88 14.03
C ALA A 513 -17.81 -19.32 14.13
N PRO A 514 -18.12 -20.58 14.49
CA PRO A 514 -19.51 -21.01 14.69
C PRO A 514 -20.15 -20.10 15.74
N LYS A 515 -21.23 -19.40 15.35
CA LYS A 515 -21.98 -18.51 16.25
C LYS A 515 -22.25 -19.27 17.55
N PRO A 516 -21.71 -18.84 18.70
CA PRO A 516 -22.03 -19.48 19.95
C PRO A 516 -23.53 -19.34 20.17
N LYS A 517 -24.20 -20.45 20.48
CA LYS A 517 -25.60 -20.43 20.92
C LYS A 517 -25.74 -19.41 22.04
N GLU A 518 -26.57 -18.40 21.81
CA GLU A 518 -26.80 -17.30 22.74
C GLU A 518 -27.29 -17.84 24.10
N GLU A 519 -26.54 -17.57 25.16
CA GLU A 519 -27.11 -17.37 26.49
C GLU A 519 -26.87 -15.91 26.89
N PRO A 520 -27.92 -15.18 27.33
CA PRO A 520 -27.78 -13.76 27.62
C PRO A 520 -27.16 -13.59 29.00
N SER A 521 -25.89 -13.20 29.04
CA SER A 521 -25.25 -12.73 30.27
C SER A 521 -24.72 -11.32 30.07
N PHE A 522 -25.48 -10.36 30.59
CA PHE A 522 -25.17 -8.93 30.64
C PHE A 522 -23.81 -8.59 31.30
N ALA A 523 -23.14 -9.55 31.94
CA ALA A 523 -21.87 -9.35 32.62
C ALA A 523 -20.62 -9.44 31.71
N LYS A 524 -20.74 -10.00 30.49
CA LYS A 524 -19.63 -10.01 29.50
C LYS A 524 -19.56 -8.74 28.64
N LEU A 525 -20.56 -7.87 28.72
CA LEU A 525 -20.62 -6.63 27.93
C LEU A 525 -19.56 -5.60 28.33
N PHE A 526 -18.96 -5.68 29.53
CA PHE A 526 -17.97 -4.70 29.99
C PHE A 526 -16.50 -5.12 29.82
N ALA A 527 -16.19 -6.41 29.67
CA ALA A 527 -14.82 -6.88 29.40
C ALA A 527 -14.46 -6.84 27.90
N GLY A 528 -15.46 -6.87 27.01
CA GLY A 528 -15.28 -6.75 25.56
C GLY A 528 -15.05 -5.32 25.06
N ILE A 529 -15.30 -4.30 25.88
CA ILE A 529 -15.19 -2.90 25.47
C ILE A 529 -13.73 -2.42 25.42
N VAL A 530 -12.82 -2.95 26.24
CA VAL A 530 -11.44 -2.42 26.33
C VAL A 530 -10.50 -2.97 25.24
N VAL A 531 -10.70 -4.21 24.79
CA VAL A 531 -9.94 -4.78 23.65
C VAL A 531 -10.60 -4.40 22.31
N GLY A 532 -11.93 -4.23 22.32
CA GLY A 532 -12.69 -3.72 21.18
C GLY A 532 -12.27 -2.32 20.76
N THR A 533 -12.01 -1.39 21.69
CA THR A 533 -11.58 -0.02 21.35
C THR A 533 -10.17 0.08 20.77
N VAL A 534 -9.24 -0.82 21.09
CA VAL A 534 -7.88 -0.77 20.50
C VAL A 534 -7.87 -1.34 19.07
N VAL A 535 -8.66 -2.40 18.83
CA VAL A 535 -8.83 -2.96 17.48
C VAL A 535 -9.73 -2.06 16.62
N LEU A 536 -10.76 -1.40 17.17
CA LEU A 536 -11.53 -0.39 16.44
C LEU A 536 -10.74 0.92 16.24
N ALA A 537 -9.82 1.31 17.12
CA ALA A 537 -8.97 2.48 16.90
C ALA A 537 -7.91 2.21 15.83
N MET A 538 -7.37 0.99 15.74
CA MET A 538 -6.51 0.58 14.62
C MET A 538 -7.31 0.35 13.33
N ALA A 539 -8.51 -0.23 13.40
CA ALA A 539 -9.39 -0.36 12.25
C ALA A 539 -9.85 1.01 11.76
N ALA A 540 -10.16 1.97 12.64
CA ALA A 540 -10.42 3.36 12.27
C ALA A 540 -9.15 4.09 11.77
N MET A 541 -7.94 3.66 12.15
CA MET A 541 -6.69 4.11 11.51
C MET A 541 -6.51 3.61 10.07
N LEU A 542 -7.22 2.55 9.69
CA LEU A 542 -7.13 1.90 8.37
C LEU A 542 -8.40 2.00 7.53
N LEU A 543 -9.53 2.40 8.12
CA LEU A 543 -10.85 2.55 7.50
C LEU A 543 -11.31 4.03 7.44
N SER A 544 -10.49 4.99 7.86
CA SER A 544 -10.71 6.43 7.57
C SER A 544 -9.77 6.92 6.46
N THR A 545 -9.89 6.26 5.33
CA THR A 545 -9.49 6.65 3.96
C THR A 545 -10.52 6.09 3.02
#